data_AF-A0A154UY48-F1
#
_entry.id   AF-A0A154UY48-F1
#
_cell.length_a   1.000
_cell.length_b   1.000
_cell.length_c   1.000
_cell.angle_alpha   90.00
_cell.angle_beta   90.00
_cell.angle_gamma   90.00
#
_symmetry.space_group_name_H-M   'P 1'
#
loop_
_entity.id
_entity.type
_entity.pdbx_description
1 polymer ?
#
loop_
_entity_poly.entity_id
_entity_poly.type
_entity_poly.pdbx_seq_one_letter_code
_entity_poly.pdbx_strand_id
1 'polypeptide(L)'
;MTADRGSVEEPRTPLAAVDAAIAAHPLSSERVTRANAIIEASDRDDKAAVEARLAEEGLPGLAELGKIQVRHSVSWWRLHRRRRKILARLDR
;
A
#
# COMPACT_ATOMS: atom_id res chain seq x y z
N MET A 1 -7.32 -39.59 -12.26
CA MET A 1 -6.54 -38.87 -11.22
C MET A 1 -6.67 -37.39 -11.51
N THR A 2 -7.63 -36.75 -10.86
CA THR A 2 -8.03 -35.35 -11.07
C THR A 2 -7.03 -34.44 -10.39
N ALA A 3 -6.23 -33.71 -11.17
CA ALA A 3 -5.50 -32.56 -10.66
C ALA A 3 -6.49 -31.43 -10.46
N ASP A 4 -6.82 -31.21 -9.19
CA ASP A 4 -7.43 -30.01 -8.63
C ASP A 4 -6.71 -28.77 -9.18
N ARG A 5 -7.29 -28.14 -10.20
CA ARG A 5 -6.89 -26.80 -10.60
C ARG A 5 -7.50 -25.88 -9.56
N GLY A 6 -6.71 -25.62 -8.52
CA GLY A 6 -7.00 -24.66 -7.47
C GLY A 6 -7.70 -23.46 -8.07
N SER A 7 -8.98 -23.34 -7.72
CA SER A 7 -9.83 -22.25 -8.13
C SER A 7 -9.09 -20.97 -7.75
N VAL A 8 -8.74 -20.16 -8.74
CA VAL A 8 -8.40 -18.77 -8.50
C VAL A 8 -9.62 -18.24 -7.76
N GLU A 9 -9.51 -18.05 -6.44
CA GLU A 9 -10.60 -17.49 -5.66
C GLU A 9 -10.78 -16.06 -6.15
N GLU A 10 -11.64 -15.91 -7.16
CA GLU A 10 -12.23 -14.63 -7.49
C GLU A 10 -12.77 -14.04 -6.19
N PRO A 11 -12.54 -12.76 -5.90
CA PRO A 11 -13.03 -12.15 -4.68
C PRO A 11 -14.55 -12.23 -4.65
N ARG A 12 -15.10 -13.25 -4.00
CA ARG A 12 -16.54 -13.58 -3.96
C ARG A 12 -17.37 -12.52 -3.24
N THR A 13 -16.74 -11.51 -2.65
CA THR A 13 -17.42 -10.37 -2.03
C THR A 13 -16.86 -9.03 -2.54
N PRO A 14 -17.70 -7.99 -2.66
CA PRO A 14 -17.25 -6.64 -3.01
C PRO A 14 -16.17 -6.09 -2.07
N LEU A 15 -16.14 -6.54 -0.81
CA LEU A 15 -15.10 -6.16 0.16
C LEU A 15 -13.76 -6.81 -0.19
N ALA A 16 -13.74 -8.13 -0.42
CA ALA A 16 -12.53 -8.86 -0.77
C ALA A 16 -11.86 -8.29 -2.04
N ALA A 17 -12.65 -7.86 -3.03
CA ALA A 17 -12.13 -7.25 -4.24
C ALA A 17 -11.45 -5.89 -3.97
N VAL A 18 -12.00 -5.10 -3.05
CA VAL A 18 -11.42 -3.81 -2.66
C VAL A 18 -10.17 -4.01 -1.80
N ASP A 19 -10.19 -4.98 -0.90
CA ASP A 19 -9.03 -5.31 -0.06
C ASP A 19 -7.86 -5.84 -0.91
N ALA A 20 -8.14 -6.69 -1.91
CA ALA A 20 -7.13 -7.12 -2.88
C ALA A 20 -6.55 -5.94 -3.69
N ALA A 21 -7.41 -5.01 -4.12
CA ALA A 21 -6.97 -3.81 -4.85
C ALA A 21 -6.15 -2.85 -3.97
N ILE A 22 -6.43 -2.78 -2.67
CA ILE A 22 -5.61 -2.04 -1.70
C ILE A 22 -4.26 -2.73 -1.55
N ALA A 23 -4.23 -4.05 -1.31
CA ALA A 23 -2.99 -4.81 -1.15
C ALA A 23 -2.06 -4.72 -2.37
N ALA A 24 -2.63 -4.72 -3.58
CA ALA A 24 -1.88 -4.57 -4.83
C ALA A 24 -1.48 -3.12 -5.18
N HIS A 25 -1.88 -2.13 -4.40
CA HIS A 25 -1.64 -0.73 -4.72
C HIS A 25 -0.16 -0.34 -4.53
N PRO A 26 0.42 0.57 -5.34
CA PRO A 26 1.82 0.99 -5.18
C PRO A 26 2.18 1.52 -3.79
N LEU A 27 1.25 2.22 -3.13
CA LEU A 27 1.41 2.71 -1.75
C LEU A 27 1.37 1.60 -0.68
N SER A 28 0.94 0.38 -1.04
CA SER A 28 1.01 -0.82 -0.20
C SER A 28 2.20 -1.71 -0.49
N SER A 29 3.05 -1.34 -1.46
CA SER A 29 4.21 -2.16 -1.79
C SER A 29 5.19 -2.21 -0.62
N GLU A 30 5.81 -3.37 -0.42
CA GLU A 30 6.75 -3.60 0.68
C GLU A 30 7.86 -2.53 0.75
N ARG A 31 8.40 -2.14 -0.42
CA ARG A 31 9.44 -1.09 -0.50
C ARG A 31 8.94 0.26 0.00
N VAL A 32 7.72 0.66 -0.36
CA VAL A 32 7.14 1.92 0.11
C VAL A 32 6.80 1.84 1.60
N THR A 33 6.28 0.72 2.08
CA THR A 33 6.01 0.49 3.50
C THR A 33 7.28 0.56 4.35
N ARG A 34 8.36 -0.12 3.93
CA ARG A 34 9.66 -0.07 4.60
C ARG A 34 10.26 1.33 4.61
N ALA A 35 10.22 2.02 3.47
CA ALA A 35 10.73 3.38 3.38
C ALA A 35 9.98 4.35 4.29
N ASN A 36 8.64 4.24 4.35
CA ASN A 36 7.84 5.04 5.28
C ASN A 36 8.16 4.71 6.75
N ALA A 37 8.39 3.43 7.09
CA ALA A 37 8.76 3.04 8.46
C ALA A 37 10.09 3.67 8.90
N ILE A 38 11.08 3.78 7.99
CA ILE A 38 12.35 4.48 8.27
C ILE A 38 12.10 5.97 8.51
N ILE A 39 11.27 6.61 7.68
CA ILE A 39 10.91 8.03 7.83
C ILE A 39 10.18 8.26 9.17
N GLU A 40 9.24 7.39 9.53
CA GLU A 40 8.47 7.48 10.78
C GLU A 40 9.32 7.26 12.04
N ALA A 41 10.35 6.40 11.94
CA ALA A 41 11.28 6.13 13.04
C ALA A 41 12.39 7.20 13.19
N SER A 42 12.53 8.10 12.22
CA SER A 42 13.57 9.13 12.20
C SER A 42 13.04 10.46 12.70
N ASP A 43 13.93 11.30 13.25
CA ASP A 43 13.59 12.68 13.57
C ASP A 43 13.34 13.45 12.26
N ARG A 44 12.32 14.32 12.25
CA ARG A 44 11.88 15.05 11.06
C ARG A 44 12.94 16.01 10.52
N ASP A 45 13.90 16.37 11.36
CA ASP A 45 14.94 17.34 11.03
C ASP A 45 16.18 16.70 10.37
N ASP A 46 16.33 15.37 10.41
CA ASP A 46 17.50 14.68 9.84
C ASP A 46 17.20 14.01 8.48
N LYS A 47 16.86 14.84 7.49
CA LYS A 47 16.56 14.36 6.13
C LYS A 47 17.76 13.68 5.46
N ALA A 48 18.98 14.10 5.78
CA ALA A 48 20.19 13.56 5.19
C ALA A 48 20.46 12.13 5.68
N ALA A 49 20.32 11.88 6.99
CA ALA A 49 20.44 10.52 7.53
C ALA A 49 19.33 9.59 6.99
N VAL A 50 18.10 10.11 6.83
CA VAL A 50 17.01 9.34 6.22
C VAL A 50 17.34 8.95 4.77
N GLU A 51 17.77 9.88 3.93
CA GLU A 51 18.17 9.57 2.55
C GLU A 51 19.33 8.56 2.50
N ALA A 52 20.34 8.71 3.36
CA ALA A 52 21.46 7.77 3.43
C ALA A 52 20.97 6.35 3.78
N ARG A 53 20.11 6.22 4.79
CA ARG A 53 19.56 4.92 5.20
C ARG A 53 18.65 4.29 4.14
N LEU A 54 17.83 5.10 3.47
CA LEU A 54 17.02 4.62 2.34
C LEU A 54 17.90 4.07 1.21
N ALA A 55 18.99 4.76 0.89
CA ALA A 55 19.94 4.32 -0.12
C ALA A 55 20.68 3.03 0.29
N GLU A 56 21.12 2.93 1.56
CA GLU A 56 21.75 1.72 2.10
C GLU A 56 20.85 0.49 2.01
N GLU A 57 19.54 0.66 2.25
CA GLU A 57 18.55 -0.42 2.16
C GLU A 57 18.02 -0.66 0.73
N GLY A 58 18.50 0.09 -0.28
CA GLY A 58 18.04 -0.01 -1.67
C GLY A 58 16.57 0.38 -1.87
N LEU A 59 16.06 1.29 -1.03
CA LEU A 59 14.68 1.74 -1.01
C LEU A 59 14.50 3.04 -1.82
N PRO A 60 13.27 3.37 -2.23
CA PRO A 60 12.98 4.65 -2.87
C PRO A 60 13.37 5.83 -1.97
N GLY A 61 14.11 6.79 -2.51
CA GLY A 61 14.48 8.03 -1.80
C GLY A 61 13.27 8.95 -1.58
N LEU A 62 13.43 10.03 -0.81
CA LEU A 62 12.34 10.93 -0.42
C LEU A 62 11.66 11.56 -1.64
N ALA A 63 12.44 11.96 -2.64
CA ALA A 63 11.91 12.55 -3.86
C ALA A 63 11.08 11.54 -4.69
N GLU A 64 11.48 10.28 -4.72
CA GLU A 64 10.75 9.23 -5.40
C GLU A 64 9.45 8.89 -4.65
N LEU A 65 9.52 8.74 -3.33
CA LEU A 65 8.35 8.55 -2.47
C LEU A 65 7.33 9.68 -2.64
N GLY A 66 7.78 10.93 -2.69
CA GLY A 66 6.91 12.08 -2.97
C GLY A 66 6.19 11.96 -4.31
N LYS A 67 6.87 11.53 -5.37
CA LYS A 67 6.25 11.30 -6.69
C LYS A 67 5.22 10.16 -6.63
N ILE A 68 5.54 9.05 -5.98
CA ILE A 68 4.62 7.92 -5.80
C ILE A 68 3.37 8.38 -5.03
N GLN A 69 3.55 9.14 -3.94
CA GLN A 69 2.45 9.69 -3.16
C GLN A 69 1.56 10.60 -4.00
N VAL A 70 2.11 11.63 -4.67
CA VAL A 70 1.30 12.56 -5.47
C VAL A 70 0.54 11.83 -6.58
N ARG A 71 1.19 10.87 -7.26
CA ARG A 71 0.58 10.13 -8.37
C ARG A 71 -0.55 9.21 -7.92
N HIS A 72 -0.47 8.64 -6.72
CA HIS A 72 -1.35 7.55 -6.29
C HIS A 72 -2.27 7.88 -5.10
N SER A 73 -2.16 9.08 -4.50
CA SER A 73 -2.98 9.47 -3.33
C SER A 73 -4.48 9.47 -3.62
N VAL A 74 -4.90 9.91 -4.81
CA VAL A 74 -6.33 9.99 -5.15
C VAL A 74 -6.95 8.60 -5.31
N SER A 75 -6.29 7.69 -6.01
CA SER A 75 -6.76 6.30 -6.16
C SER A 75 -6.78 5.57 -4.82
N TRP A 76 -5.77 5.80 -3.99
CA TRP A 76 -5.68 5.26 -2.64
C TRP A 76 -6.86 5.69 -1.76
N TRP A 77 -7.16 6.98 -1.74
CA TRP A 77 -8.29 7.53 -1.02
C TRP A 77 -9.62 6.95 -1.50
N ARG A 78 -9.82 6.81 -2.82
CA ARG A 78 -11.03 6.23 -3.40
C ARG A 78 -11.23 4.79 -2.95
N LEU A 79 -10.18 3.96 -2.95
CA LEU A 79 -10.24 2.57 -2.47
C LEU A 79 -10.63 2.51 -0.98
N HIS A 80 -9.99 3.31 -0.14
CA HIS A 80 -10.29 3.34 1.30
C HIS A 80 -11.70 3.86 1.59
N ARG A 81 -12.19 4.84 0.82
CA ARG A 81 -13.57 5.32 0.92
C ARG A 81 -14.57 4.24 0.52
N ARG A 82 -14.28 3.49 -0.56
CA ARG A 82 -15.11 2.38 -1.02
C ARG A 82 -15.16 1.26 0.03
N ARG A 83 -14.02 0.88 0.59
CA ARG A 83 -13.91 -0.11 1.67
C ARG A 83 -14.79 0.27 2.87
N ARG A 84 -14.64 1.51 3.36
CA ARG A 84 -15.44 2.05 4.48
C ARG A 84 -16.95 2.02 4.19
N LYS A 85 -17.37 2.35 2.96
CA LYS A 85 -18.78 2.31 2.57
C LYS A 85 -19.36 0.88 2.56
N ILE A 86 -18.55 -0.12 2.19
CA ILE A 86 -18.98 -1.52 2.18
C ILE A 86 -19.11 -2.03 3.61
N LEU A 87 -18.10 -1.79 4.46
CA LEU A 87 -18.13 -2.19 5.86
C LEU A 87 -19.34 -1.59 6.60
N ALA A 88 -19.60 -0.30 6.43
CA ALA A 88 -20.77 0.36 7.03
C ALA A 88 -22.13 -0.18 6.58
N ARG A 89 -22.20 -0.94 5.47
CA ARG A 89 -23.42 -1.63 5.01
C ARG A 89 -23.55 -3.04 5.59
N LEU A 90 -22.44 -3.65 5.99
CA LEU A 90 -22.41 -4.97 6.63
C LEU A 90 -22.69 -4.87 8.13
N ASP A 91 -22.33 -3.73 8.74
CA ASP A 91 -22.60 -3.43 10.15
C ASP A 91 -24.07 -3.03 10.44
N ARG A 92 -24.94 -3.02 9.41
CA ARG A 92 -26.36 -2.66 9.50
C ARG A 92 -27.24 -3.88 9.22
#